data_AF-A0A066VZ65-F1
#
_entry.id   AF-A0A066VZ65-F1
#
_cell.length_a   1.000
_cell.length_b   1.000
_cell.length_c   1.000
_cell.angle_alpha   90.00
_cell.angle_beta   90.00
_cell.angle_gamma   90.00
#
_symmetry.space_group_name_H-M   'P 1'
#
loop_
_entity.id
_entity.type
_entity.pdbx_description
1 polymer ?
#
loop_
_entity_poly.entity_id
_entity_poly.type
_entity_poly.pdbx_seq_one_letter_code
_entity_poly.pdbx_strand_id
1 'polypeptide(L)' 'MNLVRSGGAGDKGIDLKGWWKLPSRESSSAQAENVRVLVQCKAEAKKLGPRTLRELEGSMHRS' A
#
# COMPACT_ATOMS: atom_id res chain seq x y z
N MET A 1 12.29 -1.26 -0.39
CA MET A 1 10.90 -1.73 -0.24
C MET A 1 10.87 -3.22 -0.53
N ASN A 2 10.07 -3.99 0.21
CA ASN A 2 9.84 -5.41 -0.04
C ASN A 2 8.33 -5.58 -0.28
N LEU A 3 7.94 -5.83 -1.54
CA LEU A 3 6.55 -5.96 -1.97
C LEU A 3 6.32 -7.33 -2.61
N VAL A 4 5.19 -7.94 -2.30
CA VAL A 4 4.74 -9.21 -2.87
C VAL A 4 3.43 -9.01 -3.63
N ARG A 5 3.29 -9.69 -4.77
CA ARG A 5 2.04 -9.71 -5.54
C ARG A 5 0.95 -10.45 -4.78
N SER A 6 -0.25 -9.87 -4.78
CA SER A 6 -1.45 -10.42 -4.18
C SER A 6 -2.56 -10.48 -5.25
N GLY A 7 -2.28 -11.09 -6.41
CA GLY A 7 -3.29 -11.18 -7.47
C GLY A 7 -4.18 -12.41 -7.30
N GLY A 8 -5.50 -12.23 -7.39
CA GLY A 8 -6.44 -13.36 -7.47
C GLY A 8 -7.86 -13.00 -7.03
N ALA A 9 -8.80 -13.93 -7.22
CA ALA A 9 -10.16 -13.76 -6.72
C ALA A 9 -10.15 -13.58 -5.19
N GLY A 10 -10.75 -12.50 -4.69
CA GLY A 10 -10.82 -12.18 -3.26
C GLY A 10 -9.68 -11.30 -2.73
N ASP A 11 -8.82 -10.75 -3.60
CA ASP A 11 -7.76 -9.79 -3.23
C ASP A 11 -8.28 -8.41 -2.75
N LYS A 12 -9.59 -8.18 -2.87
CA LYS A 12 -10.30 -6.95 -2.46
C LYS A 12 -9.66 -5.68 -3.07
N GLY A 13 -9.07 -5.81 -4.26
CA GLY A 13 -8.44 -4.70 -4.98
C GLY A 13 -7.03 -4.34 -4.49
N ILE A 14 -6.36 -5.21 -3.73
CA ILE A 14 -4.93 -5.06 -3.40
C ILE A 14 -4.09 -5.87 -4.40
N ASP A 15 -3.34 -5.19 -5.25
CA ASP A 15 -2.45 -5.82 -6.22
C ASP A 15 -1.10 -6.23 -5.60
N LEU A 16 -0.55 -5.39 -4.72
CA LEU A 16 0.70 -5.65 -4.01
C LEU A 16 0.56 -5.32 -2.52
N LYS A 17 1.32 -6.02 -1.68
CA LYS A 17 1.43 -5.73 -0.25
C LYS A 17 2.85 -5.95 0.24
N GLY A 18 3.24 -5.27 1.32
CA GLY A 18 4.55 -5.51 1.92
C GLY A 18 4.99 -4.41 2.86
N TRP A 19 6.29 -4.13 2.87
CA TRP A 19 6.93 -3.25 3.85
C TRP A 19 7.82 -2.21 3.19
N TRP A 20 7.69 -0.97 3.68
CA TRP A 20 8.59 0.12 3.40
C TRP A 20 9.42 0.42 4.64
N LYS A 21 10.73 0.15 4.55
CA LYS A 21 11.71 0.61 5.53
C LYS A 21 11.92 2.11 5.35
N LEU A 22 11.50 2.91 6.33
CA LEU A 22 11.74 4.35 6.31
C LEU A 22 13.22 4.64 6.59
N PRO A 23 13.79 5.71 5.99
CA PRO A 23 15.12 6.15 6.36
C PRO A 23 15.13 6.60 7.83
N SER A 24 16.09 6.11 8.61
CA SER A 24 16.29 6.57 9.98
C SER A 24 16.71 8.04 9.94
N ARG A 25 16.07 8.90 10.73
CA ARG A 25 16.60 10.25 10.96
C ARG A 25 17.92 10.10 11.72
N GLU A 26 18.98 10.72 11.24
CA GLU A 26 20.35 10.59 11.78
C GLU A 26 20.47 10.96 13.27
N SER A 27 19.49 11.67 13.83
CA SER A 27 19.47 12.15 15.21
C SER A 27 18.59 11.36 16.18
N SER A 28 17.89 10.33 15.72
CA SER A 28 17.09 9.46 16.59
C SER A 28 17.64 8.05 16.54
N SER A 29 18.08 7.50 17.68
CA SER A 29 18.35 6.07 17.89
C SER A 29 17.11 5.17 17.66
N ALA A 30 15.99 5.74 17.23
CA ALA A 30 14.81 5.01 16.80
C ALA A 30 15.16 4.15 15.59
N GLN A 31 15.12 2.83 15.80
CA GLN A 31 15.24 1.83 14.74
C GLN A 31 14.38 2.23 13.53
N ALA A 32 14.96 2.11 12.33
CA ALA A 32 14.27 2.34 11.06
C ALA A 32 12.92 1.60 11.06
N GLU A 33 11.82 2.35 11.19
CA GLU A 33 10.49 1.78 11.27
C GLU A 33 10.08 1.22 9.89
N ASN A 34 9.59 -0.02 9.90
CA ASN A 34 8.99 -0.62 8.73
C ASN A 34 7.49 -0.29 8.72
N VAL A 35 7.05 0.43 7.70
CA VAL A 35 5.64 0.75 7.48
C VAL A 35 5.00 -0.32 6.59
N ARG A 36 3.83 -0.84 6.98
CA ARG A 36 3.04 -1.71 6.09
C ARG A 36 2.48 -0.90 4.93
N VAL A 37 2.64 -1.41 3.72
CA VAL A 37 2.17 -0.76 2.49
C VAL A 37 1.27 -1.72 1.72
N LEU A 38 0.12 -1.21 1.27
CA LEU A 38 -0.79 -1.87 0.34
C LEU A 38 -0.83 -1.02 -0.93
N VAL A 39 -0.89 -1.67 -2.08
CA VAL A 39 -0.86 -1.02 -3.38
C VAL A 39 -1.98 -1.56 -4.25
N GLN A 40 -2.70 -0.63 -4.87
CA GLN A 40 -3.63 -0.92 -5.95
C GLN A 40 -3.11 -0.32 -7.25
N CYS A 41 -3.15 -1.10 -8.32
CA CYS A 41 -2.83 -0.70 -9.68
C CYS A 41 -4.13 -0.35 -10.41
N LYS A 42 -4.14 0.78 -11.11
CA LYS A 42 -5.29 1.18 -11.92
C LYS A 42 -4.83 1.65 -13.29
N ALA A 43 -5.24 0.93 -14.32
CA ALA A 43 -5.03 1.30 -15.72
C ALA A 43 -6.30 1.97 -16.27
N GLU A 44 -6.37 3.30 -16.15
CA GLU A 44 -7.52 4.11 -16.57
C GLU A 44 -7.02 5.30 -17.39
N ALA A 45 -7.74 5.64 -18.47
CA ALA A 45 -7.42 6.82 -19.28
C ALA A 45 -7.97 8.11 -18.66
N LYS A 46 -8.97 7.99 -17.77
CA LYS A 46 -9.60 9.10 -17.08
C LYS A 46 -8.88 9.39 -15.75
N LYS A 47 -9.00 10.64 -15.28
CA LYS A 47 -8.48 11.03 -13.95
C LYS A 47 -9.13 10.16 -12.86
N LEU A 48 -8.31 9.74 -11.91
CA LEU A 48 -8.78 9.00 -10.74
C LEU A 48 -9.70 9.87 -9.89
N GLY A 49 -10.93 9.39 -9.68
CA GLY A 49 -11.89 10.02 -8.80
C GLY A 49 -11.71 9.58 -7.34
N PRO A 50 -12.34 10.30 -6.38
CA PRO A 50 -12.23 10.01 -4.96
C PRO A 50 -12.80 8.64 -4.55
N ARG A 51 -13.63 8.03 -5.41
CA ARG A 51 -14.14 6.67 -5.21
C ARG A 51 -13.00 5.66 -5.09
N THR A 52 -12.01 5.71 -5.99
CA THR A 52 -10.88 4.76 -5.98
C THR A 52 -10.07 4.86 -4.69
N LEU A 53 -9.89 6.09 -4.18
CA LEU A 53 -9.19 6.31 -2.92
C LEU A 53 -9.97 5.73 -1.72
N ARG A 54 -11.30 5.90 -1.70
CA ARG A 54 -12.15 5.30 -0.66
C ARG A 54 -12.18 3.77 -0.73
N GLU A 55 -12.13 3.20 -1.94
CA GLU A 55 -12.02 1.75 -2.10
C GLU A 55 -10.69 1.22 -1.52
N LEU A 56 -9.57 1.88 -1.83
CA LEU A 56 -8.26 1.51 -1.28
C LEU A 56 -8.19 1.69 0.24
N GLU A 57 -8.73 2.78 0.78
CA GLU A 57 -8.80 3.06 2.22
C GLU A 57 -9.65 2.02 2.97
N GLY A 58 -10.77 1.59 2.38
CA GLY A 58 -11.60 0.51 2.91
C GLY A 58 -10.86 -0.83 3.01
N SER A 59 -9.89 -1.07 2.12
CA SER A 59 -9.07 -2.29 2.14
C SER A 59 -8.03 -2.30 3.28
N MET A 60 -7.57 -1.14 3.75
CA MET A 60 -6.62 -1.03 4.87
C MET A 60 -7.18 -1.56 6.20
N HIS A 61 -8.50 -1.48 6.39
CA HIS A 61 -9.17 -1.93 7.61
C HIS A 61 -9.39 -3.44 7.67
N ARG A 62 -9.12 -4.18 6.58
CA ARG A 62 -9.49 -5.60 6.43
C ARG A 62 -8.33 -6.52 6.05
N SER A 63 -7.09 -6.02 6.06
CA SER A 63 -5.87 -6.66 5.50
C SER A 63 -4.77 -6.91 6.51
#